data_AF-A0A2E9A0X3-F1
#
_entry.id   AF-A0A2E9A0X3-F1
#
_cell.length_a   1.000
_cell.length_b   1.000
_cell.length_c   1.000
_cell.angle_alpha   90.00
_cell.angle_beta   90.00
_cell.angle_gamma   90.00
#
_symmetry.space_group_name_H-M   'P 1'
#
loop_
_entity.id
_entity.type
_entity.pdbx_description
1 polymer ?
#
loop_
_entity_poly.entity_id
_entity_poly.type
_entity_poly.pdbx_seq_one_letter_code
_entity_poly.pdbx_strand_id
1 'polypeptide(L)'
;MTKWDVLEHVLVGNPEKVPLEFWADQEFVFHAIHWNGFNFRFANDDLKKDKEFVLKVIKYWGYAFEYAHQSLKQDKEFLLKAVECNGLVLKYVDESLRTNKEFILKVLEVYKPAFEYIDEQLKYDKEIIAKFSN
;
A
#
# COMPACT_ATOMS: atom_id res chain seq x y z
N MET A 1 20.95 -19.10 -15.24
CA MET A 1 19.55 -18.82 -14.89
C MET A 1 19.39 -17.31 -14.83
N THR A 2 18.64 -16.74 -15.76
CA THR A 2 18.31 -15.32 -15.78
C THR A 2 17.10 -15.05 -14.90
N LYS A 3 16.86 -13.78 -14.56
CA LYS A 3 15.63 -13.38 -13.85
C LYS A 3 14.36 -13.69 -14.65
N TRP A 4 14.46 -13.84 -15.97
CA TRP A 4 13.33 -14.20 -16.83
C TRP A 4 13.06 -15.69 -16.84
N ASP A 5 14.08 -16.53 -16.65
CA ASP A 5 13.92 -17.98 -16.55
C ASP A 5 13.05 -18.36 -15.33
N VAL A 6 13.18 -17.59 -14.23
CA VAL A 6 12.42 -17.84 -12.99
C VAL A 6 11.06 -17.13 -12.96
N LEU A 7 10.81 -16.18 -13.87
CA LEU A 7 9.52 -15.48 -13.94
C LEU A 7 8.38 -16.45 -14.26
N GLU A 8 8.65 -17.54 -15.00
CA GLU A 8 7.67 -18.59 -15.28
C GLU A 8 7.01 -19.10 -14.00
N HIS A 9 7.78 -19.29 -12.92
CA HIS A 9 7.23 -19.72 -11.63
C HIS A 9 6.17 -18.77 -11.10
N VAL A 10 6.33 -17.45 -11.29
CA VAL A 10 5.32 -16.46 -10.94
C VAL A 10 4.08 -16.61 -11.81
N LEU A 11 4.26 -16.78 -13.12
CA LEU A 11 3.16 -16.87 -14.09
C LEU A 11 2.30 -18.12 -13.87
N VAL A 12 2.93 -19.24 -13.53
CA VAL A 12 2.23 -20.51 -13.23
C VAL A 12 1.78 -20.64 -11.77
N GLY A 13 1.87 -19.56 -10.98
CA GLY A 13 1.31 -19.51 -9.62
C GLY A 13 2.15 -20.18 -8.53
N ASN A 14 3.45 -20.35 -8.73
CA ASN A 14 4.41 -20.89 -7.75
C ASN A 14 5.53 -19.88 -7.41
N PRO A 15 5.20 -18.63 -7.00
CA PRO A 15 6.21 -17.59 -6.74
C PRO A 15 7.23 -17.96 -5.64
N GLU A 16 6.90 -18.90 -4.75
CA GLU A 16 7.81 -19.45 -3.73
C GLU A 16 9.00 -20.26 -4.30
N LYS A 17 8.93 -20.68 -5.57
CA LYS A 17 10.05 -21.35 -6.25
C LYS A 17 11.08 -20.37 -6.82
N VAL A 18 10.78 -19.07 -6.81
CA VAL A 18 11.72 -18.03 -7.26
C VAL A 18 12.80 -17.84 -6.19
N PRO A 19 14.10 -17.95 -6.55
CA PRO A 19 15.20 -17.66 -5.63
C PRO A 19 15.13 -16.24 -5.03
N LEU A 20 15.46 -16.12 -3.74
CA LEU A 20 15.25 -14.90 -2.95
C LEU A 20 15.98 -13.67 -3.52
N GLU A 21 17.12 -13.87 -4.18
CA GLU A 21 17.90 -12.80 -4.80
C GLU A 21 17.11 -12.04 -5.88
N PHE A 22 16.16 -12.69 -6.56
CA PHE A 22 15.33 -12.02 -7.57
C PHE A 22 14.24 -11.16 -6.92
N TRP A 23 13.81 -11.49 -5.71
CA TRP A 23 12.89 -10.64 -4.93
C TRP A 23 13.57 -9.39 -4.36
N ALA A 24 14.88 -9.22 -4.54
CA ALA A 24 15.60 -7.98 -4.31
C ALA A 24 15.82 -7.14 -5.59
N ASP A 25 15.57 -7.70 -6.79
CA ASP A 25 15.68 -6.98 -8.05
C ASP A 25 14.39 -6.21 -8.32
N GLN A 26 14.46 -4.88 -8.24
CA GLN A 26 13.32 -3.98 -8.42
C GLN A 26 12.57 -4.22 -9.74
N GLU A 27 13.29 -4.48 -10.83
CA GLU A 27 12.71 -4.71 -12.16
C GLU A 27 11.98 -6.05 -12.21
N PHE A 28 12.56 -7.10 -11.63
CA PHE A 28 11.90 -8.39 -11.50
C PHE A 28 10.62 -8.28 -10.67
N VAL A 29 10.69 -7.63 -9.50
CA VAL A 29 9.51 -7.43 -8.65
C VAL A 29 8.43 -6.66 -9.41
N PHE A 30 8.77 -5.62 -10.19
CA PHE A 30 7.80 -4.91 -11.02
C PHE A 30 7.09 -5.82 -12.04
N HIS A 31 7.82 -6.71 -12.70
CA HIS A 31 7.21 -7.67 -13.63
C HIS A 31 6.31 -8.68 -12.89
N ALA A 32 6.75 -9.17 -11.73
CA ALA A 32 5.97 -10.11 -10.93
C ALA A 32 4.66 -9.50 -10.41
N ILE A 33 4.68 -8.24 -9.95
CA ILE A 33 3.48 -7.56 -9.44
C ILE A 33 2.55 -7.09 -10.55
N HIS A 34 3.06 -6.91 -11.78
CA HIS A 34 2.22 -6.59 -12.93
C HIS A 34 1.25 -7.74 -13.24
N TRP A 35 1.73 -8.98 -13.12
CA TRP A 35 0.88 -10.17 -13.26
C TRP A 35 -0.07 -10.35 -12.07
N ASN A 36 0.44 -10.19 -10.85
CA ASN A 36 -0.35 -10.29 -9.64
C ASN A 36 0.27 -9.45 -8.52
N GLY A 37 -0.40 -8.36 -8.11
CA GLY A 37 0.08 -7.46 -7.06
C GLY A 37 0.38 -8.14 -5.72
N PHE A 38 -0.25 -9.30 -5.41
CA PHE A 38 0.07 -10.08 -4.21
C PHE A 38 1.52 -10.58 -4.16
N ASN A 39 2.22 -10.61 -5.30
CA ASN A 39 3.64 -10.98 -5.34
C ASN A 39 4.54 -9.99 -4.59
N PHE A 40 4.08 -8.77 -4.33
CA PHE A 40 4.84 -7.80 -3.54
C PHE A 40 5.19 -8.32 -2.13
N ARG A 41 4.40 -9.26 -1.58
CA ARG A 41 4.70 -9.92 -0.29
C ARG A 41 6.06 -10.62 -0.26
N PHE A 42 6.59 -11.03 -1.43
CA PHE A 42 7.88 -11.71 -1.52
C PHE A 42 9.06 -10.76 -1.66
N ALA A 43 8.84 -9.49 -2.02
CA ALA A 43 9.91 -8.48 -2.11
C ALA A 43 10.73 -8.45 -0.81
N ASN A 44 12.04 -8.22 -0.93
CA ASN A 44 12.90 -8.11 0.24
C ASN A 44 12.58 -6.84 1.06
N ASP A 45 13.15 -6.77 2.26
CA ASP A 45 12.89 -5.65 3.17
C ASP A 45 13.38 -4.31 2.63
N ASP A 46 14.47 -4.28 1.85
CA ASP A 46 15.00 -3.03 1.29
C ASP A 46 14.00 -2.40 0.33
N LEU A 47 13.41 -3.19 -0.57
CA LEU A 47 12.33 -2.73 -1.46
C LEU A 47 11.06 -2.37 -0.68
N LYS A 48 10.71 -3.12 0.38
CA LYS A 48 9.56 -2.80 1.24
C LYS A 48 9.76 -1.55 2.11
N LYS A 49 11.00 -1.08 2.28
CA LYS A 49 11.38 0.16 2.98
C LYS A 49 11.52 1.35 2.02
N ASP A 50 11.73 1.10 0.73
CA ASP A 50 11.83 2.15 -0.27
C ASP A 50 10.47 2.82 -0.47
N LYS A 51 10.35 4.05 0.05
CA LYS A 51 9.13 4.86 -0.04
C LYS A 51 8.66 5.03 -1.48
N GLU A 52 9.56 5.33 -2.41
CA GLU A 52 9.18 5.60 -3.79
C GLU A 52 8.72 4.33 -4.49
N PHE A 53 9.41 3.21 -4.26
CA PHE A 53 9.02 1.93 -4.81
C PHE A 53 7.66 1.50 -4.27
N VAL A 54 7.47 1.54 -2.95
CA VAL A 54 6.21 1.13 -2.31
C VAL A 54 5.04 2.00 -2.78
N LEU A 55 5.22 3.33 -2.93
CA LEU A 55 4.18 4.22 -3.47
C LEU A 55 3.83 3.85 -4.93
N LYS A 56 4.82 3.51 -5.77
CA LYS A 56 4.56 3.03 -7.14
C LYS A 56 3.73 1.75 -7.13
N VAL A 57 3.99 0.82 -6.21
CA VAL A 57 3.18 -0.41 -6.05
C VAL A 57 1.75 -0.09 -5.59
N ILE A 58 1.61 0.71 -4.52
CA ILE A 58 0.32 1.10 -3.92
C ILE A 58 -0.61 1.78 -4.92
N LYS A 59 -0.05 2.62 -5.79
CA LYS A 59 -0.81 3.31 -6.86
C LYS A 59 -1.67 2.35 -7.68
N TYR A 60 -1.16 1.16 -7.98
CA TYR A 60 -1.91 0.14 -8.73
C TYR A 60 -2.59 -0.88 -7.81
N TRP A 61 -1.98 -1.18 -6.66
CA TRP A 61 -2.41 -2.23 -5.75
C TRP A 61 -2.48 -1.70 -4.32
N GLY A 62 -3.56 -1.01 -3.95
CA GLY A 62 -3.67 -0.36 -2.63
C GLY A 62 -3.46 -1.30 -1.44
N TYR A 63 -3.85 -2.58 -1.57
CA TYR A 63 -3.62 -3.62 -0.55
C TYR A 63 -2.14 -3.96 -0.33
N ALA A 64 -1.25 -3.61 -1.26
CA ALA A 64 0.19 -3.84 -1.13
C ALA A 64 0.80 -3.11 0.08
N PHE A 65 0.13 -2.08 0.58
CA PHE A 65 0.50 -1.42 1.84
C PHE A 65 0.58 -2.40 3.03
N GLU A 66 -0.23 -3.47 3.03
CA GLU A 66 -0.18 -4.53 4.05
C GLU A 66 1.21 -5.20 4.13
N TYR A 67 1.96 -5.21 3.02
CA TYR A 67 3.30 -5.82 2.96
C TYR A 67 4.44 -4.80 3.04
N ALA A 68 4.13 -3.50 3.14
CA ALA A 68 5.14 -2.47 3.36
C ALA A 68 5.86 -2.69 4.70
N HIS A 69 7.11 -2.24 4.79
CA HIS A 69 7.88 -2.38 6.02
C HIS A 69 7.25 -1.58 7.17
N GLN A 70 7.36 -2.08 8.41
CA GLN A 70 6.72 -1.48 9.59
C GLN A 70 7.10 -0.01 9.80
N SER A 71 8.34 0.37 9.49
CA SER A 71 8.79 1.77 9.58
C SER A 71 8.00 2.71 8.68
N LEU A 72 7.53 2.25 7.51
CA LEU A 72 6.69 3.05 6.61
C LEU A 72 5.25 3.10 7.11
N LYS A 73 4.73 1.99 7.66
CA LYS A 73 3.39 1.96 8.24
C LYS A 73 3.20 2.90 9.42
N GLN A 74 4.28 3.20 10.14
CA GLN A 74 4.30 4.13 11.27
C GLN A 74 4.60 5.58 10.86
N ASP A 75 5.05 5.81 9.63
CA ASP A 75 5.37 7.14 9.11
C ASP A 75 4.10 7.83 8.60
N LYS A 76 3.59 8.78 9.39
CA LYS A 76 2.38 9.54 9.07
C LYS A 76 2.47 10.31 7.75
N GLU A 77 3.65 10.82 7.38
CA GLU A 77 3.82 11.54 6.11
C GLU A 77 3.73 10.57 4.93
N PHE A 78 4.35 9.40 5.07
CA PHE A 78 4.20 8.32 4.09
C PHE A 78 2.75 7.85 3.97
N LEU A 79 2.04 7.67 5.09
CA LEU A 79 0.63 7.27 5.09
C LEU A 79 -0.24 8.24 4.31
N LEU A 80 -0.06 9.55 4.50
CA LEU A 80 -0.82 10.56 3.75
C LEU A 80 -0.59 10.43 2.24
N LYS A 81 0.68 10.29 1.81
CA LYS A 81 1.03 10.08 0.40
C LYS A 81 0.48 8.76 -0.15
N ALA A 82 0.50 7.70 0.65
CA ALA A 82 -0.02 6.39 0.27
C ALA A 82 -1.54 6.43 0.05
N VAL A 83 -2.28 7.10 0.95
CA VAL A 83 -3.73 7.28 0.82
C VAL A 83 -4.10 8.18 -0.36
N GLU A 84 -3.32 9.23 -0.61
CA GLU A 84 -3.46 10.08 -1.80
C GLU A 84 -3.24 9.28 -3.10
N CYS A 85 -2.27 8.37 -3.12
CA CYS A 85 -2.07 7.48 -4.26
C CYS A 85 -3.22 6.48 -4.44
N ASN A 86 -3.72 5.92 -3.33
CA ASN A 86 -4.80 4.95 -3.35
C ASN A 86 -5.55 4.92 -2.01
N GLY A 87 -6.79 5.42 -1.99
CA GLY A 87 -7.60 5.51 -0.78
C GLY A 87 -7.87 4.17 -0.09
N LEU A 88 -7.78 3.05 -0.83
CA LEU A 88 -7.90 1.69 -0.29
C LEU A 88 -6.88 1.41 0.84
N VAL A 89 -5.74 2.10 0.84
CA VAL A 89 -4.72 2.01 1.90
C VAL A 89 -5.32 2.19 3.28
N LEU A 90 -6.32 3.07 3.45
CA LEU A 90 -6.96 3.30 4.75
C LEU A 90 -7.51 2.02 5.38
N LYS A 91 -7.95 1.02 4.59
CA LYS A 91 -8.44 -0.26 5.12
C LYS A 91 -7.35 -1.11 5.78
N TYR A 92 -6.10 -0.84 5.47
CA TYR A 92 -4.92 -1.61 5.90
C TYR A 92 -4.05 -0.84 6.90
N VAL A 93 -4.39 0.42 7.20
CA VAL A 93 -3.76 1.21 8.26
C VAL A 93 -4.17 0.64 9.62
N ASP A 94 -3.24 0.68 10.59
CA ASP A 94 -3.50 0.29 11.97
C ASP A 94 -4.82 0.88 12.49
N GLU A 95 -5.62 0.06 13.16
CA GLU A 95 -6.96 0.44 13.65
C GLU A 95 -6.92 1.70 14.52
N SER A 96 -5.87 1.86 15.32
CA SER A 96 -5.67 3.02 16.18
C SER A 96 -5.53 4.34 15.41
N LEU A 97 -5.03 4.30 14.17
CA LEU A 97 -4.93 5.45 13.26
C LEU A 97 -6.18 5.57 12.39
N ARG A 98 -6.72 4.45 11.90
CA ARG A 98 -7.92 4.40 11.05
C ARG A 98 -9.18 4.96 11.75
N THR A 99 -9.26 4.77 13.06
CA THR A 99 -10.30 5.34 13.93
C THR A 99 -9.90 6.68 14.56
N ASN A 100 -8.66 7.14 14.37
CA ASN A 100 -8.20 8.42 14.89
C ASN A 100 -8.78 9.58 14.06
N LYS A 101 -9.70 10.31 14.66
CA LYS A 101 -10.37 11.44 14.02
C LYS A 101 -9.40 12.50 13.48
N GLU A 102 -8.37 12.88 14.26
CA GLU A 102 -7.40 13.89 13.85
C GLU A 102 -6.63 13.45 12.60
N PHE A 103 -6.22 12.18 12.54
CA PHE A 103 -5.57 11.60 11.37
C PHE A 103 -6.51 11.59 10.16
N ILE A 104 -7.77 11.16 10.33
CA ILE A 104 -8.75 11.12 9.25
C ILE A 104 -9.09 12.53 8.73
N LEU A 105 -9.19 13.53 9.60
CA LEU A 105 -9.37 14.91 9.18
C LEU A 105 -8.20 15.39 8.31
N LYS A 106 -6.94 15.10 8.71
CA LYS A 106 -5.76 15.41 7.89
C LYS A 106 -5.76 14.69 6.55
N VAL A 107 -6.18 13.42 6.52
CA VAL A 107 -6.34 12.66 5.29
C VAL A 107 -7.36 13.33 4.36
N LEU A 108 -8.52 13.74 4.88
CA LEU A 108 -9.58 14.37 4.09
C LEU A 108 -9.24 15.80 3.64
N GLU A 109 -8.38 16.51 4.39
CA GLU A 109 -7.82 17.80 3.96
C GLU A 109 -6.91 17.65 2.75
N VAL A 110 -6.14 16.56 2.65
CA VAL A 110 -5.25 16.27 1.51
C VAL A 110 -5.99 15.60 0.35
N TYR A 111 -6.85 14.62 0.64
CA TYR A 111 -7.52 13.80 -0.36
C TYR A 111 -8.97 13.50 0.03
N LYS A 112 -9.88 14.41 -0.33
CA LYS A 112 -11.33 14.29 -0.04
C LYS A 112 -11.95 12.94 -0.46
N PRO A 113 -11.63 12.34 -1.64
CA PRO A 113 -12.21 11.05 -2.03
C PRO A 113 -11.87 9.90 -1.07
N ALA A 114 -10.90 10.05 -0.16
CA ALA A 114 -10.64 9.07 0.90
C ALA A 114 -11.85 8.80 1.80
N PHE A 115 -12.86 9.70 1.83
CA PHE A 115 -14.10 9.53 2.60
C PHE A 115 -14.81 8.20 2.32
N GLU A 116 -14.69 7.64 1.11
CA GLU A 116 -15.26 6.32 0.78
C GLU A 116 -14.67 5.20 1.65
N TYR A 117 -13.41 5.34 2.07
CA TYR A 117 -12.62 4.30 2.72
C TYR A 117 -12.43 4.49 4.23
N ILE A 118 -12.92 5.58 4.82
CA ILE A 118 -12.83 5.79 6.27
C ILE A 118 -13.72 4.80 7.02
N ASP A 119 -13.42 4.59 8.30
CA ASP A 119 -14.22 3.73 9.18
C ASP A 119 -15.69 4.15 9.19
N GLU A 120 -16.59 3.16 9.18
CA GLU A 120 -18.04 3.40 9.05
C GLU A 120 -18.57 4.27 10.19
N GLN A 121 -18.01 4.12 11.40
CA GLN A 121 -18.36 4.94 12.56
C GLN A 121 -18.01 6.43 12.37
N LEU A 122 -16.95 6.72 11.62
CA LEU A 122 -16.48 8.08 11.37
C LEU A 122 -17.26 8.79 10.25
N LYS A 123 -17.94 8.04 9.37
CA LYS A 123 -18.80 8.63 8.33
C LYS A 123 -19.98 9.41 8.88
N TYR A 124 -20.39 9.11 10.12
CA TYR A 124 -21.48 9.80 10.82
C TYR A 124 -20.97 10.83 11.84
N ASP A 125 -19.66 11.05 11.94
CA ASP A 125 -19.10 12.07 12.83
C ASP A 125 -19.42 13.47 12.30
N LYS A 126 -20.00 14.30 13.16
CA LYS A 126 -20.48 15.65 12.78
C LYS A 126 -19.37 16.56 12.29
N GLU A 127 -18.18 16.46 12.86
CA GLU A 127 -17.03 17.29 12.49
C GLU A 127 -16.49 16.86 11.12
N ILE A 128 -16.38 15.55 10.89
CA ILE A 128 -15.98 15.00 9.59
C ILE A 128 -16.99 15.39 8.49
N ILE A 129 -18.29 15.23 8.73
CA ILE A 129 -19.34 15.62 7.78
C ILE A 129 -19.26 17.13 7.47
N ALA A 130 -19.17 17.97 8.50
CA ALA A 130 -19.10 19.42 8.32
C ALA A 130 -17.87 19.86 7.52
N LYS A 131 -16.73 19.17 7.68
CA LYS A 131 -15.51 19.42 6.91
C LYS A 131 -15.60 18.88 5.47
N PHE A 132 -16.31 17.78 5.25
CA PHE A 132 -16.48 17.19 3.93
C PHE A 132 -17.45 17.97 3.03
N SER A 133 -18.51 18.54 3.62
CA SER A 133 -19.56 19.28 2.89
C SER A 133 -19.18 20.73 2.50
N ASN A 134 -18.03 21.24 2.95
CA ASN A 134 -17.49 22.55 2.59
C ASN A 134 -16.36 22.44 1.54
#